data_AF-A0A822UXN6-F1
#
_entry.id   AF-A0A822UXN6-F1
#
_cell.length_a   1.000
_cell.length_b   1.000
_cell.length_c   1.000
_cell.angle_alpha   90.00
_cell.angle_beta   90.00
_cell.angle_gamma   90.00
#
_symmetry.space_group_name_H-M   'P 1'
#
loop_
_entity.id
_entity.type
_entity.pdbx_description
1 polymer ?
#
loop_
_entity_poly.entity_id
_entity_poly.type
_entity_poly.pdbx_seq_one_letter_code
_entity_poly.pdbx_strand_id
1 'polypeptide(L)'
;MDLAYLARNAVSAERARSRILRSGFTISGHKLWTDKEDLVCRIFYPDYFALCQVLDTRTKKAIQTRCQKLGLVPRKQSWEWPARQKLRKLYPEASREEICRFFPGVEWQKIQSAARYYGYRRKKKPYKITGILALDQFRGRCYDTRWTMRDADEEAGTGRYFQTRGYRSKSPNFKAINRGVRALGGQLEVRWDE
;
A
#
# COMPACT_ATOMS: atom_id res chain seq x y z
N MET A 1 22.02 -37.09 -5.60
CA MET A 1 21.06 -36.99 -6.72
C MET A 1 21.53 -37.95 -7.80
N ASP A 2 20.70 -38.91 -8.19
CA ASP A 2 21.03 -39.95 -9.16
C ASP A 2 20.93 -39.42 -10.61
N LEU A 3 21.95 -39.71 -11.43
CA LEU A 3 22.03 -39.30 -12.84
C LEU A 3 20.88 -39.88 -13.67
N ALA A 4 20.44 -41.12 -13.36
CA ALA A 4 19.32 -41.74 -14.06
C ALA A 4 17.98 -41.04 -13.75
N TYR A 5 17.84 -40.43 -12.58
CA TYR A 5 16.67 -39.61 -12.23
C TYR A 5 16.67 -38.27 -13.00
N LEU A 6 17.82 -37.60 -13.08
CA LEU A 6 17.96 -36.36 -13.85
C LEU A 6 17.72 -36.58 -15.36
N ALA A 7 18.25 -37.67 -15.92
CA ALA A 7 18.05 -38.02 -17.33
C ALA A 7 16.58 -38.30 -17.68
N ARG A 8 15.86 -39.06 -16.83
CA ARG A 8 14.42 -39.30 -17.00
C ARG A 8 13.61 -38.00 -16.95
N ASN A 9 13.94 -37.08 -16.04
CA ASN A 9 13.28 -35.78 -15.97
C ASN A 9 13.56 -34.91 -17.20
N ALA A 10 14.78 -34.95 -17.75
CA ALA A 10 15.13 -34.23 -18.97
C ALA A 10 14.31 -34.73 -20.18
N VAL A 11 14.24 -36.04 -20.40
CA VAL A 11 13.46 -36.66 -21.49
C VAL A 11 11.97 -36.36 -21.35
N SER A 12 11.44 -36.41 -20.12
CA SER A 12 10.04 -36.04 -19.84
C SER A 12 9.78 -34.57 -20.19
N ALA A 13 10.70 -33.67 -19.80
CA ALA A 13 10.60 -32.25 -20.12
C ALA A 13 10.67 -31.97 -21.64
N GLU A 14 11.51 -32.69 -22.37
CA GLU A 14 11.57 -32.60 -23.84
C GLU A 14 10.27 -33.02 -24.50
N ARG A 15 9.69 -34.16 -24.09
CA ARG A 15 8.39 -34.61 -24.60
C ARG A 15 7.29 -33.58 -24.34
N ALA A 16 7.28 -32.97 -23.16
CA ALA A 16 6.35 -31.89 -22.83
C ALA A 16 6.55 -30.66 -23.72
N ARG A 17 7.80 -30.22 -23.94
CA ARG A 17 8.11 -29.11 -24.86
C ARG A 17 7.65 -29.40 -26.28
N SER A 18 7.93 -30.60 -26.80
CA SER A 18 7.51 -31.00 -28.15
C SER A 18 5.99 -31.03 -28.30
N ARG A 19 5.25 -31.48 -27.27
CA ARG A 19 3.78 -31.43 -27.27
C ARG A 19 3.26 -30.00 -27.30
N ILE A 20 3.83 -29.11 -26.49
CA ILE A 20 3.47 -27.69 -26.42
C ILE A 20 3.69 -27.00 -27.77
N LEU A 21 4.84 -27.24 -28.40
CA LEU A 21 5.16 -26.67 -29.71
C LEU A 21 4.18 -27.17 -30.80
N ARG A 22 3.84 -28.46 -30.79
CA ARG A 22 2.91 -29.04 -31.75
C ARG A 22 1.47 -28.53 -31.58
N SER A 23 0.99 -28.41 -30.34
CA SER A 23 -0.37 -27.93 -30.08
C SER A 23 -0.50 -26.42 -30.25
N GLY A 24 0.58 -25.66 -30.03
CA GLY A 24 0.51 -24.19 -29.96
C GLY A 24 -0.09 -23.69 -28.65
N PHE A 25 -0.30 -24.57 -27.67
CA PHE A 25 -0.87 -24.25 -26.36
C PHE A 25 0.01 -24.78 -25.23
N THR A 26 0.05 -24.06 -24.11
CA THR A 26 0.65 -24.55 -22.87
C THR A 26 -0.11 -25.76 -22.35
N ILE A 27 0.50 -26.52 -21.43
CA ILE A 27 -0.19 -27.64 -20.74
C ILE A 27 -1.48 -27.18 -20.05
N SER A 28 -1.53 -25.91 -19.62
CA SER A 28 -2.70 -25.27 -19.01
C SER A 28 -3.72 -24.72 -20.01
N GLY A 29 -3.54 -24.96 -21.31
CA GLY A 29 -4.47 -24.54 -22.37
C GLY A 29 -4.35 -23.08 -22.83
N HIS A 30 -3.28 -22.37 -22.47
CA HIS A 30 -3.07 -20.98 -22.95
C HIS A 30 -2.30 -20.98 -24.27
N LYS A 31 -2.76 -20.18 -25.24
CA LYS A 31 -2.10 -20.04 -26.54
C LYS A 31 -0.65 -19.55 -26.37
N LEU A 32 0.30 -20.16 -27.07
CA LEU A 32 1.70 -19.73 -27.08
C LEU A 32 1.84 -18.36 -27.73
N TRP A 33 2.84 -17.60 -27.26
CA TRP A 33 3.20 -16.33 -27.87
C TRP A 33 3.96 -16.56 -29.17
N THR A 34 3.58 -15.83 -30.21
CA THR A 34 4.23 -15.85 -31.51
C THR A 34 5.17 -14.67 -31.68
N ASP A 35 6.17 -14.80 -32.56
CA ASP A 35 7.13 -13.72 -32.82
C ASP A 35 6.46 -12.44 -33.36
N LYS A 36 5.34 -12.58 -34.08
CA LYS A 36 4.52 -11.46 -34.54
C LYS A 36 3.90 -10.70 -33.37
N GLU A 37 3.33 -11.42 -32.39
CA GLU A 37 2.77 -10.79 -31.18
C GLU A 37 3.88 -10.10 -30.35
N ASP A 38 5.09 -10.67 -30.32
CA ASP A 38 6.24 -10.04 -29.65
C ASP A 38 6.72 -8.77 -30.35
N LEU A 39 6.71 -8.76 -31.69
CA LEU A 39 7.03 -7.58 -32.48
C LEU A 39 6.02 -6.45 -32.20
N VAL A 40 4.73 -6.78 -32.17
CA VAL A 40 3.67 -5.84 -31.78
C VAL A 40 3.93 -5.29 -30.38
N CYS A 41 4.30 -6.14 -29.41
CA CYS A 41 4.66 -5.70 -28.06
C CYS A 41 5.82 -4.70 -28.06
N ARG A 42 6.83 -4.89 -28.92
CA ARG A 42 8.00 -3.99 -29.02
C ARG A 42 7.67 -2.65 -29.67
N ILE A 43 6.80 -2.65 -30.68
CA ILE A 43 6.45 -1.45 -31.47
C ILE A 43 5.51 -0.54 -30.68
N PHE A 44 4.48 -1.09 -30.06
CA PHE A 44 3.41 -0.29 -29.43
C PHE A 44 3.65 0.00 -27.95
N TYR A 45 4.64 -0.60 -27.30
CA TYR A 45 4.98 -0.25 -25.91
C TYR A 45 5.50 1.20 -25.84
N PRO A 46 5.03 2.04 -24.89
CA PRO A 46 4.28 1.72 -23.67
C PRO A 46 2.75 1.87 -23.77
N ASP A 47 2.18 2.07 -24.96
CA ASP A 47 0.74 2.24 -25.15
C ASP A 47 -0.02 0.92 -25.01
N TYR A 48 -0.45 0.64 -23.78
CA TYR A 48 -1.27 -0.53 -23.47
C TYR A 48 -2.68 -0.47 -24.09
N PHE A 49 -3.19 0.71 -24.44
CA PHE A 49 -4.49 0.80 -25.09
C PHE A 49 -4.39 0.28 -26.52
N ALA A 50 -3.42 0.78 -27.29
CA ALA A 50 -3.14 0.28 -28.63
C ALA A 50 -2.80 -1.22 -28.63
N LEU A 51 -1.97 -1.69 -27.69
CA LEU A 51 -1.65 -3.11 -27.56
C LEU A 51 -2.88 -3.99 -27.36
N CYS A 52 -3.84 -3.57 -26.52
CA CYS A 52 -5.07 -4.34 -26.30
C CYS A 52 -5.99 -4.37 -27.53
N GLN A 53 -5.92 -3.36 -28.41
CA GLN A 53 -6.70 -3.33 -29.65
C GLN A 53 -6.08 -4.26 -30.71
N VAL A 54 -4.75 -4.24 -30.85
CA VAL A 54 -4.04 -5.09 -31.83
C VAL A 54 -3.98 -6.55 -31.37
N LEU A 55 -3.85 -6.79 -30.06
CA LEU A 55 -3.83 -8.12 -29.44
C LEU A 55 -5.16 -8.41 -28.74
N ASP A 56 -6.27 -8.24 -29.44
CA ASP A 56 -7.65 -8.44 -28.95
C ASP A 56 -7.91 -9.84 -28.36
N THR A 57 -7.25 -10.87 -28.89
CA THR A 57 -7.30 -12.25 -28.39
C THR A 57 -6.58 -12.45 -27.04
N ARG A 58 -5.82 -11.46 -26.55
CA ARG A 58 -5.03 -11.53 -25.33
C ARG A 58 -5.57 -10.60 -24.27
N THR A 59 -5.64 -11.10 -23.04
CA THR A 59 -6.00 -10.24 -21.92
C THR A 59 -4.91 -9.21 -21.65
N LYS A 60 -5.30 -8.01 -21.21
CA LYS A 60 -4.38 -6.95 -20.77
C LYS A 60 -3.28 -7.44 -19.83
N LYS A 61 -3.62 -8.37 -18.93
CA LYS A 61 -2.66 -8.95 -17.98
C LYS A 61 -1.62 -9.85 -18.66
N ALA A 62 -2.03 -10.62 -19.67
CA ALA A 62 -1.12 -11.45 -20.46
C ALA A 62 -0.12 -10.56 -21.22
N ILE A 63 -0.60 -9.48 -21.85
CA ILE A 63 0.23 -8.49 -22.54
C ILE A 63 1.26 -7.87 -21.58
N GLN A 64 0.81 -7.35 -20.43
CA GLN A 64 1.72 -6.80 -19.41
C GLN A 64 2.80 -7.79 -18.97
N THR A 65 2.41 -9.04 -18.73
CA THR A 65 3.35 -10.09 -18.32
C THR A 65 4.33 -10.43 -19.45
N ARG A 66 3.89 -10.38 -20.71
CA ARG A 66 4.77 -10.59 -21.85
C ARG A 66 5.76 -9.44 -22.03
N CYS A 67 5.32 -8.18 -21.97
CA CYS A 67 6.21 -7.02 -22.01
C CYS A 67 7.27 -7.06 -20.90
N GLN A 68 6.92 -7.57 -19.71
CA GLN A 68 7.89 -7.82 -18.63
C GLN A 68 8.90 -8.91 -18.99
N LYS A 69 8.45 -10.04 -19.56
CA LYS A 69 9.33 -11.13 -20.02
C LYS A 69 10.26 -10.70 -21.15
N LEU A 70 9.78 -9.82 -22.04
CA LEU A 70 10.57 -9.23 -23.12
C LEU A 70 11.54 -8.14 -22.65
N GLY A 71 11.52 -7.77 -21.36
CA GLY A 71 12.40 -6.75 -20.80
C GLY A 71 12.04 -5.31 -21.18
N LEU A 72 10.86 -5.08 -21.77
CA LEU A 72 10.39 -3.74 -22.16
C LEU A 72 10.00 -2.91 -20.93
N VAL A 73 9.51 -3.57 -19.89
CA VAL A 73 9.11 -2.92 -18.64
C VAL A 73 10.31 -2.85 -17.70
N PRO A 74 10.58 -1.69 -17.06
CA PRO A 74 11.60 -1.59 -16.03
C PRO A 74 11.40 -2.64 -14.93
N ARG A 75 12.50 -3.30 -14.53
CA ARG A 75 12.45 -4.28 -13.44
C ARG A 75 11.96 -3.60 -12.17
N LYS A 76 11.05 -4.26 -11.45
CA LYS A 76 10.62 -3.78 -10.13
C LYS A 76 11.83 -3.71 -9.20
N GLN A 77 11.96 -2.61 -8.47
CA GLN A 77 12.99 -2.47 -7.45
C GLN A 77 12.88 -3.62 -6.46
N SER A 78 13.93 -4.44 -6.35
CA SER A 78 14.05 -5.40 -5.27
C SER A 78 14.44 -4.66 -4.00
N TRP A 79 13.65 -4.84 -2.94
CA TRP A 79 14.00 -4.39 -1.60
C TRP A 79 14.72 -5.53 -0.89
N GLU A 80 16.04 -5.46 -0.85
CA GLU A 80 16.87 -6.41 -0.11
C GLU A 80 16.66 -6.30 1.40
N TRP A 81 17.04 -7.35 2.12
CA TRP A 81 16.87 -7.42 3.57
C TRP A 81 17.47 -6.22 4.33
N PRO A 82 18.70 -5.74 4.04
CA PRO A 82 19.26 -4.58 4.73
C PRO A 82 18.46 -3.30 4.49
N ALA A 83 17.98 -3.09 3.26
CA ALA A 83 17.15 -1.94 2.90
C ALA A 83 15.82 -1.97 3.65
N ARG A 84 15.20 -3.15 3.80
CA ARG A 84 13.96 -3.32 4.58
C ARG A 84 14.17 -3.00 6.06
N GLN A 85 15.25 -3.50 6.66
CA GLN A 85 15.54 -3.23 8.08
C GLN A 85 15.78 -1.74 8.34
N LYS A 86 16.53 -1.07 7.46
CA LYS A 86 16.72 0.38 7.52
C LYS A 86 15.40 1.13 7.38
N LEU A 87 14.57 0.76 6.39
CA LEU A 87 13.27 1.38 6.19
C LEU A 87 12.35 1.17 7.41
N ARG A 88 12.33 -0.02 8.01
CA ARG A 88 11.54 -0.31 9.21
C ARG A 88 11.88 0.62 10.38
N LYS A 89 13.18 0.90 10.59
CA LYS A 89 13.65 1.75 11.68
C LYS A 89 13.37 3.23 11.41
N LEU A 90 13.62 3.70 10.19
CA LEU A 90 13.54 5.12 9.84
C LEU A 90 12.11 5.59 9.58
N TYR A 91 11.28 4.77 8.91
CA TYR A 91 9.98 5.20 8.42
C TYR A 91 9.00 5.75 9.47
N PRO A 92 8.97 5.25 10.73
CA PRO A 92 8.06 5.75 11.76
C PRO A 92 8.28 7.22 12.15
N GLU A 93 9.54 7.67 12.21
CA GLU A 93 9.94 8.96 12.80
C GLU A 93 10.55 9.92 11.78
N ALA A 94 11.36 9.40 10.85
CA ALA A 94 12.17 10.22 9.96
C ALA A 94 11.34 11.07 8.99
N SER A 95 11.89 12.23 8.64
CA SER A 95 11.30 13.12 7.64
C SER A 95 11.34 12.48 6.26
N ARG A 96 10.54 13.00 5.31
CA ARG A 96 10.56 12.52 3.92
C ARG A 96 11.96 12.66 3.32
N GLU A 97 12.61 13.79 3.59
CA GLU A 97 13.92 14.13 3.04
C GLU A 97 15.02 13.21 3.58
N GLU A 98 15.05 12.97 4.88
CA GLU A 98 15.99 12.03 5.49
C GLU A 98 15.88 10.65 4.85
N ILE A 99 14.66 10.12 4.71
CA ILE A 99 14.44 8.80 4.08
C ILE A 99 14.95 8.81 2.63
N CYS A 100 14.69 9.85 1.86
CA CYS A 100 15.20 9.97 0.50
C CYS A 100 16.75 10.04 0.46
N ARG A 101 17.39 10.70 1.43
CA ARG A 101 18.86 10.71 1.55
C ARG A 101 19.43 9.33 1.82
N PHE A 102 18.75 8.49 2.61
CA PHE A 102 19.18 7.11 2.90
C PHE A 102 18.98 6.13 1.72
N PHE A 103 18.08 6.44 0.79
CA PHE A 103 17.80 5.63 -0.40
C PHE A 103 18.00 6.46 -1.68
N PRO A 104 19.25 6.86 -2.01
CA PRO A 104 19.51 7.66 -3.20
C PRO A 104 19.11 6.87 -4.46
N GLY A 105 18.50 7.57 -5.42
CA GLY A 105 18.01 6.98 -6.69
C GLY A 105 16.67 6.26 -6.59
N VAL A 106 16.08 6.11 -5.39
CA VAL A 106 14.72 5.57 -5.23
C VAL A 106 13.74 6.70 -5.08
N GLU A 107 12.78 6.78 -6.01
CA GLU A 107 11.70 7.74 -5.92
C GLU A 107 10.84 7.54 -4.65
N TRP A 108 10.45 8.63 -4.01
CA TRP A 108 9.61 8.61 -2.80
C TRP A 108 8.36 7.72 -2.93
N GLN A 109 7.69 7.71 -4.09
CA GLN A 109 6.51 6.88 -4.32
C GLN A 109 6.82 5.37 -4.20
N LYS A 110 8.01 4.95 -4.68
CA LYS A 110 8.47 3.56 -4.56
C LYS A 110 8.76 3.19 -3.11
N ILE A 111 9.37 4.11 -2.34
CA ILE A 111 9.62 3.94 -0.90
C ILE A 111 8.29 3.83 -0.13
N GLN A 112 7.34 4.71 -0.43
CA GLN A 112 6.02 4.71 0.21
C GLN A 112 5.25 3.42 -0.11
N SER A 113 5.33 2.94 -1.35
CA SER A 113 4.70 1.69 -1.77
C SER A 113 5.32 0.49 -1.06
N ALA A 114 6.64 0.45 -0.92
CA ALA A 114 7.35 -0.57 -0.15
C ALA A 114 6.94 -0.56 1.33
N ALA A 115 6.91 0.63 1.95
CA ALA A 115 6.48 0.76 3.33
C ALA A 115 5.04 0.28 3.55
N ARG A 116 4.11 0.59 2.64
CA ARG A 116 2.73 0.06 2.68
C ARG A 116 2.70 -1.46 2.56
N TYR A 117 3.47 -2.03 1.63
CA TYR A 117 3.55 -3.48 1.39
C TYR A 117 4.07 -4.23 2.62
N TYR A 118 5.08 -3.70 3.30
CA TYR A 118 5.63 -4.29 4.54
C TYR A 118 4.89 -3.86 5.81
N GLY A 119 3.83 -3.05 5.71
CA GLY A 119 3.05 -2.59 6.85
C GLY A 119 3.74 -1.55 7.75
N TYR A 120 4.83 -0.94 7.30
CA TYR A 120 5.50 0.12 8.05
C TYR A 120 4.64 1.40 8.03
N ARG A 121 4.27 1.89 9.21
CA ARG A 121 3.43 3.08 9.39
C ARG A 121 4.24 4.20 10.04
N ARG A 122 3.92 5.44 9.66
CA ARG A 122 4.41 6.63 10.36
C ARG A 122 3.75 6.74 11.72
N LYS A 123 4.46 7.25 12.73
CA LYS A 123 3.84 7.62 14.01
C LYS A 123 2.72 8.63 13.74
N LYS A 124 1.58 8.44 14.38
CA LYS A 124 0.45 9.37 14.26
C LYS A 124 0.92 10.73 14.81
N LYS A 125 0.63 11.80 14.08
CA LYS A 125 0.83 13.15 14.62
C LYS A 125 -0.22 13.41 15.69
N PRO A 126 0.09 14.23 16.71
CA PRO A 126 -0.92 14.75 17.63
C PRO A 126 -2.09 15.37 16.86
N TYR A 127 -3.27 15.31 17.45
CA TYR A 127 -4.45 15.92 16.86
C TYR A 127 -4.30 17.45 16.81
N LYS A 128 -4.84 18.07 15.76
CA LYS A 128 -4.86 19.54 15.63
C LYS A 128 -5.56 20.17 16.83
N ILE A 129 -4.94 21.22 17.35
CA ILE A 129 -5.47 22.13 18.37
C ILE A 129 -6.57 22.98 17.72
N THR A 130 -7.65 23.17 18.45
CA THR A 130 -8.90 23.80 18.00
C THR A 130 -9.11 25.17 18.62
N GLY A 131 -8.38 25.50 19.69
CA GLY A 131 -8.48 26.74 20.44
C GLY A 131 -9.51 26.66 21.59
N ILE A 132 -10.25 25.56 21.69
CA ILE A 132 -11.22 25.31 22.76
C ILE A 132 -10.54 24.38 23.77
N LEU A 133 -10.20 24.91 24.95
CA LEU A 133 -9.42 24.20 25.97
C LEU A 133 -9.98 22.80 26.30
N ALA A 134 -11.29 22.70 26.56
CA ALA A 134 -11.93 21.43 26.89
C ALA A 134 -11.80 20.37 25.77
N LEU A 135 -11.86 20.81 24.52
CA LEU A 135 -11.72 19.91 23.37
C LEU A 135 -10.25 19.55 23.12
N ASP A 136 -9.34 20.49 23.31
CA ASP A 136 -7.90 20.27 23.11
C ASP A 136 -7.31 19.34 24.17
N GLN A 137 -7.72 19.50 25.43
CA GLN A 137 -7.39 18.56 26.51
C GLN A 137 -7.93 17.15 26.22
N PHE A 138 -9.20 17.06 25.81
CA PHE A 138 -9.80 15.78 25.41
C PHE A 138 -9.03 15.12 24.26
N ARG A 139 -8.67 15.89 23.22
CA ARG A 139 -7.90 15.38 22.07
C ARG A 139 -6.49 14.97 22.45
N GLY A 140 -5.81 15.72 23.32
CA GLY A 140 -4.52 15.33 23.89
C GLY A 140 -4.62 14.00 24.62
N ARG A 141 -5.63 13.84 25.48
CA ARG A 141 -5.85 12.59 26.20
C ARG A 141 -6.14 11.41 25.29
N CYS A 142 -6.97 11.59 24.25
CA CYS A 142 -7.19 10.56 23.23
C CYS A 142 -5.89 10.14 22.53
N TYR A 143 -4.98 11.08 22.29
CA TYR A 143 -3.69 10.77 21.68
C TYR A 143 -2.82 9.92 22.61
N ASP A 144 -2.77 10.26 23.90
CA ASP A 144 -2.01 9.51 24.91
C ASP A 144 -2.56 8.09 25.12
N THR A 145 -3.88 7.93 25.14
CA THR A 145 -4.55 6.62 25.24
C THR A 145 -4.56 5.85 23.93
N ARG A 146 -4.00 6.42 22.84
CA ARG A 146 -3.99 5.88 21.47
C ARG A 146 -5.38 5.68 20.85
N TRP A 147 -6.41 6.32 21.39
CA TRP A 147 -7.75 6.29 20.84
C TRP A 147 -7.83 7.11 19.55
N THR A 148 -8.52 6.58 18.54
CA THR A 148 -8.92 7.37 17.39
C THR A 148 -10.13 8.22 17.72
N MET A 149 -10.35 9.31 17.00
CA MET A 149 -11.58 10.10 17.13
C MET A 149 -12.83 9.28 16.79
N ARG A 150 -12.69 8.20 16.01
CA ARG A 150 -13.75 7.25 15.75
C ARG A 150 -14.06 6.42 16.99
N ASP A 151 -13.04 5.84 17.61
CA ASP A 151 -13.19 5.05 18.85
C ASP A 151 -13.81 5.92 19.95
N ALA A 152 -13.39 7.18 20.05
CA ALA A 152 -13.93 8.13 21.01
C ALA A 152 -15.42 8.49 20.73
N ASP A 153 -15.83 8.58 19.47
CA ASP A 153 -17.24 8.80 19.09
C ASP A 153 -18.12 7.57 19.37
N GLU A 154 -17.55 6.36 19.19
CA GLU A 154 -18.19 5.07 19.44
C GLU A 154 -18.44 4.88 20.94
N GLU A 155 -17.40 5.07 21.76
CA GLU A 155 -17.52 4.94 23.22
C GLU A 155 -18.42 6.03 23.84
N ALA A 156 -18.33 7.28 23.34
CA ALA A 156 -19.15 8.38 23.85
C ALA A 156 -20.61 8.35 23.35
N GLY A 157 -20.92 7.51 22.36
CA GLY A 157 -22.23 7.49 21.67
C GLY A 157 -22.56 8.82 20.99
N THR A 158 -21.54 9.58 20.56
CA THR A 158 -21.70 10.92 19.94
C THR A 158 -21.84 10.85 18.42
N GLY A 159 -21.76 9.64 17.85
CA GLY A 159 -21.96 9.38 16.42
C GLY A 159 -20.75 9.75 15.58
N ARG A 160 -20.70 10.97 15.05
CA ARG A 160 -19.56 11.47 14.23
C ARG A 160 -19.10 12.85 14.68
N TYR A 161 -19.42 13.23 15.91
CA TYR A 161 -19.15 14.57 16.41
C TYR A 161 -17.65 14.86 16.40
N PHE A 162 -16.83 14.04 17.05
CA PHE A 162 -15.38 14.26 17.13
C PHE A 162 -14.66 14.05 15.81
N GLN A 163 -15.20 13.20 14.93
CA GLN A 163 -14.70 12.98 13.57
C GLN A 163 -14.88 14.17 12.63
N THR A 164 -16.05 14.82 12.65
CA THR A 164 -16.46 15.75 11.57
C THR A 164 -16.72 17.18 12.03
N ARG A 165 -17.37 17.37 13.18
CA ARG A 165 -17.91 18.67 13.60
C ARG A 165 -17.12 19.30 14.75
N GLY A 166 -16.60 18.47 15.65
CA GLY A 166 -16.04 18.90 16.93
C GLY A 166 -14.93 19.95 16.79
N TYR A 167 -14.05 19.80 15.79
CA TYR A 167 -12.92 20.71 15.59
C TYR A 167 -13.20 21.91 14.66
N ARG A 168 -14.37 21.97 14.01
CA ARG A 168 -14.71 23.01 13.01
C ARG A 168 -15.76 24.01 13.50
N SER A 169 -16.51 23.67 14.54
CA SER A 169 -17.58 24.53 15.05
C SER A 169 -17.02 25.63 15.94
N LYS A 170 -17.43 26.88 15.69
CA LYS A 170 -17.18 28.02 16.61
C LYS A 170 -17.88 27.83 17.96
N SER A 171 -18.99 27.08 17.97
CA SER A 171 -19.77 26.77 19.17
C SER A 171 -19.69 25.27 19.45
N PRO A 172 -18.81 24.81 20.35
CA PRO A 172 -18.69 23.40 20.69
C PRO A 172 -19.92 22.89 21.45
N ASN A 173 -20.33 21.66 21.15
CA ASN A 173 -21.37 20.97 21.92
C ASN A 173 -20.76 20.38 23.20
N PHE A 174 -20.87 21.12 24.30
CA PHE A 174 -20.35 20.71 25.60
C PHE A 174 -20.96 19.40 26.14
N LYS A 175 -22.20 19.06 25.75
CA LYS A 175 -22.82 17.76 26.13
C LYS A 175 -22.08 16.59 25.46
N ALA A 176 -21.69 16.75 24.20
CA ALA A 176 -20.90 15.73 23.50
C ALA A 176 -19.48 15.63 24.09
N ILE A 177 -18.85 16.77 24.41
CA ILE A 177 -17.54 16.80 25.06
C ILE A 177 -17.57 16.12 26.42
N ASN A 178 -18.57 16.41 27.26
CA ASN A 178 -18.70 15.79 28.58
C ASN A 178 -18.87 14.26 28.48
N ARG A 179 -19.65 13.76 27.51
CA ARG A 179 -19.75 12.31 27.26
C ARG A 179 -18.42 11.69 26.85
N GLY A 180 -17.66 12.35 25.98
CA GLY A 180 -16.32 11.90 25.60
C GLY A 180 -15.35 11.90 26.79
N VAL A 181 -15.34 12.97 27.59
CA VAL A 181 -14.49 13.07 28.77
C VAL A 181 -14.80 11.97 29.78
N ARG A 182 -16.09 11.67 30.01
CA ARG A 182 -16.52 10.55 30.86
C ARG A 182 -16.09 9.19 30.30
N ALA A 183 -16.16 8.98 28.99
CA ALA A 183 -15.72 7.74 28.34
C ALA A 183 -14.21 7.48 28.54
N LEU A 184 -13.40 8.54 28.68
CA LEU A 184 -11.98 8.45 29.01
C LEU A 184 -11.70 8.42 30.53
N GLY A 185 -12.74 8.37 31.37
CA GLY A 185 -12.63 8.37 32.83
C GLY A 185 -12.35 9.74 33.45
N GLY A 186 -12.56 10.84 32.72
CA GLY A 186 -12.39 12.20 33.22
C GLY A 186 -13.70 12.87 33.65
N GLN A 187 -13.57 14.07 34.23
CA GLN A 187 -14.69 14.96 34.58
C GLN A 187 -14.47 16.35 33.98
N LEU A 188 -15.54 17.00 33.53
CA LEU A 188 -15.50 18.36 33.02
C LEU A 188 -15.73 19.33 34.19
N GLU A 189 -14.72 20.13 34.53
CA GLU A 189 -14.80 21.17 35.55
C GLU A 189 -14.85 22.56 34.90
N VAL A 190 -15.61 23.47 35.51
CA VAL A 190 -15.60 24.89 35.18
C VAL A 190 -14.84 25.61 36.28
N ARG A 191 -13.76 26.30 35.91
CA ARG A 191 -13.02 27.20 36.80
C ARG A 191 -13.31 28.63 36.38
N TRP A 192 -13.61 29.48 37.35
CA TRP A 192 -13.72 30.92 37.18
C TRP A 192 -12.40 31.52 37.63
N ASP A 193 -11.87 32.46 36.85
CA ASP A 193 -10.78 33.30 37.32
C ASP A 193 -11.36 34.25 38.38
N GLU A 194 -10.69 34.36 39.53
CA GLU A 194 -11.04 35.31 40.61
C GLU A 194 -10.88 36.77 40.16
#